data_AF-A0A970AZF3-F1
#
_entry.id   AF-A0A970AZF3-F1
#
_cell.length_a   1.000
_cell.length_b   1.000
_cell.length_c   1.000
_cell.angle_alpha   90.00
_cell.angle_beta   90.00
_cell.angle_gamma   90.00
#
_symmetry.space_group_name_H-M   'P 1'
#
loop_
_entity.id
_entity.type
_entity.pdbx_description
1 polymer ?
#
loop_
_entity_poly.entity_id
_entity_poly.type
_entity_poly.pdbx_seq_one_letter_code
_entity_poly.pdbx_strand_id
1 'polypeptide(L)'
;MGGCGSKAKLETKFDDCYRWRGMFGRGAAGVIPAGMKHWAVWDRPITLTVIFLHPIFVQQIASDLAIGDRIELIPKHDTNDPSLTQLSLLLKADLEEGHLSGSLYRESLATAFAARLLNHHAVCQIKPPSTSGLSSQRLQILLDYIHESLTEEIRLADLAKLVHLSKYHLCHTFKHQMGMSLHQYVIQQRVERAKQ
;
A
#
# COMPACT_ATOMS: atom_id res chain seq x y z
N MET A 1 23.80 11.84 -25.05
CA MET A 1 24.16 12.75 -23.95
C MET A 1 23.42 12.29 -22.69
N GLY A 2 24.12 11.66 -21.76
CA GLY A 2 23.53 11.07 -20.55
C GLY A 2 23.33 12.11 -19.48
N GLY A 3 22.09 12.58 -19.31
CA GLY A 3 21.69 13.34 -18.13
C GLY A 3 21.49 12.38 -16.96
N CYS A 4 22.34 12.50 -15.94
CA CYS A 4 22.11 11.94 -14.61
C CYS A 4 20.74 12.47 -14.13
N GLY A 5 19.69 11.64 -14.21
CA GLY A 5 18.33 12.04 -13.87
C GLY A 5 18.27 12.42 -12.41
N SER A 6 18.21 13.73 -12.11
CA SER A 6 18.20 14.22 -10.73
C SER A 6 16.99 13.65 -10.00
N LYS A 7 17.21 12.92 -8.92
CA LYS A 7 16.14 12.43 -8.06
C LYS A 7 15.43 13.61 -7.40
N ALA A 8 14.10 13.59 -7.36
CA ALA A 8 13.28 14.54 -6.63
C ALA A 8 13.12 14.09 -5.18
N LYS A 9 13.02 15.02 -4.23
CA LYS A 9 12.56 14.68 -2.88
C LYS A 9 11.05 14.50 -2.95
N LEU A 10 10.59 13.32 -2.58
CA LEU A 10 9.19 12.96 -2.51
C LEU A 10 8.77 12.81 -1.05
N GLU A 11 7.68 13.46 -0.71
CA GLU A 11 6.95 13.22 0.53
C GLU A 11 5.55 12.69 0.21
N THR A 12 5.17 11.57 0.80
CA THR A 12 3.84 10.98 0.60
C THR A 12 3.17 10.72 1.93
N LYS A 13 1.84 10.82 1.94
CA LYS A 13 1.02 10.40 3.07
C LYS A 13 -0.13 9.51 2.64
N PHE A 14 -0.40 8.47 3.42
CA PHE A 14 -1.56 7.58 3.24
C PHE A 14 -2.44 7.61 4.49
N ASP A 15 -3.75 7.86 4.30
CA ASP A 15 -4.81 7.83 5.33
C ASP A 15 -4.43 8.46 6.67
N ASP A 16 -3.71 9.59 6.62
CA ASP A 16 -3.22 10.37 7.76
C ASP A 16 -2.25 9.67 8.75
N CYS A 17 -2.06 8.36 8.66
CA CYS A 17 -1.25 7.58 9.60
C CYS A 17 0.18 7.32 9.10
N TYR A 18 0.41 7.39 7.78
CA TYR A 18 1.71 7.05 7.18
C TYR A 18 2.27 8.24 6.46
N ARG A 19 3.48 8.66 6.83
CA ARG A 19 4.26 9.65 6.11
C ARG A 19 5.59 9.03 5.70
N TRP A 20 5.94 9.10 4.43
CA TRP A 20 7.24 8.67 3.92
C TRP A 20 7.92 9.82 3.21
N ARG A 21 9.23 9.93 3.42
CA ARG A 21 10.10 10.88 2.73
C ARG A 21 11.28 10.13 2.14
N GLY A 22 11.56 10.37 0.86
CA GLY A 22 12.67 9.72 0.19
C GLY A 22 12.99 10.38 -1.15
N MET A 23 13.94 9.78 -1.86
CA MET A 23 14.38 10.24 -3.17
C MET A 23 13.65 9.43 -4.24
N PHE A 24 12.82 10.11 -5.04
CA PHE A 24 12.09 9.51 -6.14
C PHE A 24 12.78 9.86 -7.47
N GLY A 25 13.13 8.86 -8.25
CA GLY A 25 13.89 9.04 -9.49
C GLY A 25 13.51 8.01 -10.54
N ARG A 26 14.29 7.97 -11.63
CA ARG A 26 14.05 7.02 -12.72
C ARG A 26 14.04 5.58 -12.20
N GLY A 27 12.97 4.85 -12.48
CA GLY A 27 12.76 3.48 -12.02
C GLY A 27 12.17 3.33 -10.61
N ALA A 28 12.02 4.42 -9.85
CA ALA A 28 11.24 4.38 -8.61
C ALA A 28 9.75 4.26 -8.97
N ALA A 29 9.06 3.35 -8.29
CA ALA A 29 7.63 3.11 -8.50
C ALA A 29 6.91 2.91 -7.17
N GLY A 30 5.72 3.49 -7.04
CA GLY A 30 4.86 3.31 -5.88
C GLY A 30 3.65 2.43 -6.21
N VAL A 31 3.08 1.81 -5.18
CA VAL A 31 1.79 1.11 -5.26
C VAL A 31 0.80 1.84 -4.37
N ILE A 32 -0.35 2.21 -4.94
CA ILE A 32 -1.44 2.88 -4.24
C ILE A 32 -2.67 1.96 -4.35
N PRO A 33 -3.10 1.31 -3.25
CA PRO A 33 -4.30 0.48 -3.26
C PRO A 33 -5.56 1.28 -3.61
N ALA A 34 -6.54 0.59 -4.19
CA ALA A 34 -7.83 1.19 -4.53
C ALA A 34 -8.53 1.73 -3.27
N GLY A 35 -9.20 2.89 -3.39
CA GLY A 35 -9.95 3.53 -2.30
C GLY A 35 -9.10 4.25 -1.25
N MET A 36 -7.77 4.18 -1.34
CA MET A 36 -6.87 4.81 -0.37
C MET A 36 -6.74 6.31 -0.61
N LYS A 37 -6.97 7.13 0.43
CA LYS A 37 -6.63 8.55 0.37
C LYS A 37 -5.12 8.70 0.44
N HIS A 38 -4.57 9.37 -0.56
CA HIS A 38 -3.15 9.62 -0.68
C HIS A 38 -2.90 11.06 -1.09
N TRP A 39 -1.78 11.61 -0.64
CA TRP A 39 -1.21 12.82 -1.22
C TRP A 39 0.30 12.69 -1.35
N ALA A 40 0.84 13.41 -2.33
CA ALA A 40 2.26 13.42 -2.65
C ALA A 40 2.72 14.85 -2.94
N VAL A 41 3.87 15.25 -2.38
CA VAL A 41 4.52 16.53 -2.64
C VAL A 41 5.95 16.29 -3.10
N TRP A 42 6.39 17.08 -4.07
CA TRP A 42 7.68 16.96 -4.74
C TRP A 42 8.40 18.32 -4.69
N ASP A 43 9.72 18.30 -4.51
CA ASP A 43 10.53 19.53 -4.44
C ASP A 43 10.83 20.18 -5.80
N ARG A 44 10.47 19.50 -6.90
CA ARG A 44 10.74 19.93 -8.27
C ARG A 44 9.74 19.31 -9.25
N PRO A 45 9.61 19.83 -10.49
CA PRO A 45 8.84 19.18 -11.54
C PRO A 45 9.34 17.76 -11.82
N ILE A 46 8.40 16.84 -11.99
CA ILE A 46 8.68 15.44 -12.33
C ILE A 46 7.76 14.97 -13.44
N THR A 47 8.18 13.90 -14.12
CA THR A 47 7.34 13.17 -15.06
C THR A 47 7.01 11.82 -14.45
N LEU A 48 5.71 11.50 -14.39
CA LEU A 48 5.20 10.25 -13.84
C LEU A 48 4.37 9.52 -14.89
N THR A 49 4.49 8.19 -14.88
CA THR A 49 3.53 7.30 -15.54
C THR A 49 2.65 6.70 -14.46
N VAL A 50 1.34 6.89 -14.56
CA VAL A 50 0.37 6.31 -13.62
C VAL A 50 -0.40 5.22 -14.35
N ILE A 51 -0.35 3.99 -13.82
CA ILE A 51 -1.07 2.84 -14.37
C ILE A 51 -2.23 2.52 -13.44
N PHE A 52 -3.45 2.64 -13.96
CA PHE A 52 -4.65 2.21 -13.28
C PHE A 52 -5.03 0.81 -13.76
N LEU A 53 -5.18 -0.11 -12.81
CA LEU A 53 -5.69 -1.45 -13.07
C LEU A 53 -7.14 -1.52 -12.60
N HIS A 54 -8.04 -1.90 -13.49
CA HIS A 54 -9.44 -2.04 -13.15
C HIS A 54 -9.64 -3.22 -12.17
N PRO A 55 -10.44 -3.09 -11.10
CA PRO A 55 -10.60 -4.15 -10.09
C PRO A 55 -11.01 -5.50 -10.67
N ILE A 56 -11.94 -5.51 -11.65
CA ILE A 56 -12.37 -6.74 -12.33
C ILE A 56 -11.19 -7.45 -13.01
N PHE A 57 -10.33 -6.69 -13.69
CA PHE A 57 -9.16 -7.25 -14.36
C PHE A 57 -8.17 -7.84 -13.34
N VAL A 58 -7.89 -7.13 -12.25
CA VAL A 58 -7.02 -7.63 -11.18
C VAL A 58 -7.58 -8.92 -10.58
N GLN A 59 -8.90 -9.00 -10.37
CA GLN A 59 -9.55 -10.17 -9.82
C GLN A 59 -9.53 -11.38 -10.77
N GLN A 60 -9.68 -11.14 -12.08
CA GLN A 60 -9.51 -12.18 -13.11
C GLN A 60 -8.10 -12.77 -13.06
N ILE A 61 -7.07 -11.91 -13.11
CA ILE A 61 -5.68 -12.37 -13.05
C ILE A 61 -5.37 -13.10 -11.75
N ALA A 62 -5.91 -12.64 -10.62
CA ALA A 62 -5.72 -13.33 -9.35
C ALA A 62 -6.36 -14.73 -9.35
N SER A 63 -7.57 -14.86 -9.89
CA SER A 63 -8.23 -16.15 -10.07
C SER A 63 -7.38 -17.10 -10.92
N ASP A 64 -6.85 -16.62 -12.05
CA ASP A 64 -6.00 -17.41 -12.95
C ASP A 64 -4.69 -17.86 -12.28
N LEU A 65 -4.16 -17.05 -11.36
CA LEU A 65 -2.96 -17.36 -10.58
C LEU A 65 -3.25 -18.19 -9.31
N ALA A 66 -4.51 -18.56 -9.06
CA ALA A 66 -4.96 -19.18 -7.81
C ALA A 66 -4.56 -18.36 -6.56
N ILE A 67 -4.47 -17.05 -6.72
CA ILE A 67 -4.32 -16.07 -5.66
C ILE A 67 -5.74 -15.81 -5.15
N GLY A 68 -6.06 -16.30 -3.94
CA GLY A 68 -7.43 -16.37 -3.42
C GLY A 68 -8.24 -15.07 -3.46
N ASP A 69 -9.54 -15.17 -3.20
CA ASP A 69 -10.56 -14.15 -3.52
C ASP A 69 -10.37 -12.76 -2.87
N ARG A 70 -9.56 -12.67 -1.82
CA ARG A 70 -9.28 -11.41 -1.11
C ARG A 70 -7.85 -10.97 -1.37
N ILE A 71 -7.71 -9.99 -2.26
CA ILE A 71 -6.43 -9.37 -2.61
C ILE A 71 -6.33 -8.05 -1.86
N GLU A 72 -5.30 -7.90 -1.04
CA GLU A 72 -4.94 -6.60 -0.47
C GLU A 72 -3.56 -6.19 -0.98
N LEU A 73 -3.48 -5.07 -1.68
CA LEU A 73 -2.20 -4.49 -2.10
C LEU A 73 -1.58 -3.75 -0.91
N ILE A 74 -0.28 -3.94 -0.71
CA ILE A 74 0.46 -3.17 0.28
C ILE A 74 0.82 -1.82 -0.35
N PRO A 75 0.48 -0.68 0.27
CA PRO A 75 0.98 0.61 -0.21
C PRO A 75 2.51 0.62 -0.15
N LYS A 76 3.14 0.91 -1.28
CA LYS A 76 4.61 1.01 -1.40
C LYS A 76 5.01 2.36 -1.95
N HIS A 77 6.09 2.91 -1.40
CA HIS A 77 6.68 4.17 -1.85
C HIS A 77 7.79 3.97 -2.88
N ASP A 78 8.44 2.80 -2.82
CA ASP A 78 9.39 2.31 -3.82
C ASP A 78 9.28 0.77 -3.88
N THR A 79 8.90 0.22 -5.03
CA THR A 79 8.86 -1.22 -5.26
C THR A 79 10.25 -1.80 -5.48
N ASN A 80 11.19 -0.98 -5.97
CA ASN A 80 12.50 -1.39 -6.49
C ASN A 80 12.41 -2.67 -7.35
N ASP A 81 11.39 -2.74 -8.21
CA ASP A 81 11.12 -3.88 -9.08
C ASP A 81 11.47 -3.54 -10.55
N PRO A 82 12.62 -4.02 -11.07
CA PRO A 82 13.06 -3.71 -12.43
C PRO A 82 12.13 -4.27 -13.50
N SER A 83 11.55 -5.46 -13.32
CA SER A 83 10.70 -6.06 -14.35
C SER A 83 9.32 -5.42 -14.35
N LEU A 84 8.78 -4.99 -13.19
CA LEU A 84 7.57 -4.18 -13.16
C LEU A 84 7.78 -2.84 -13.87
N THR A 85 8.94 -2.22 -13.65
CA THR A 85 9.37 -1.01 -14.37
C THR A 85 9.43 -1.24 -15.88
N GLN A 86 10.07 -2.32 -16.32
CA GLN A 86 10.18 -2.65 -17.74
C GLN A 86 8.81 -2.89 -18.39
N LEU A 87 7.93 -3.65 -17.73
CA LEU A 87 6.57 -3.89 -18.21
C LEU A 87 5.77 -2.59 -18.33
N SER A 88 5.90 -1.67 -17.36
CA SER A 88 5.25 -0.35 -17.45
C SER A 88 5.75 0.48 -18.63
N LEU A 89 7.05 0.42 -18.95
CA LEU A 89 7.63 1.13 -20.08
C LEU A 89 7.15 0.54 -21.42
N LEU A 90 7.06 -0.78 -21.52
CA LEU A 90 6.53 -1.45 -22.71
C LEU A 90 5.05 -1.13 -22.93
N LEU A 91 4.24 -1.17 -21.87
CA LEU A 91 2.82 -0.76 -21.92
C LEU A 91 2.68 0.69 -22.38
N LYS A 92 3.51 1.58 -21.85
CA LYS A 92 3.50 3.00 -22.24
C LYS A 92 3.85 3.17 -23.73
N ALA A 93 4.92 2.53 -24.19
CA ALA A 93 5.34 2.63 -25.59
C ALA A 93 4.26 2.13 -26.56
N ASP A 94 3.63 0.97 -26.28
CA ASP A 94 2.54 0.43 -27.11
C ASP A 94 1.34 1.39 -27.21
N LEU A 95 1.00 2.06 -26.10
CA LEU A 95 -0.09 3.03 -26.06
C LEU A 95 0.24 4.33 -26.82
N GLU A 96 1.50 4.77 -26.78
CA GLU A 96 1.97 5.98 -27.47
C GLU A 96 2.17 5.76 -28.98
N GLU A 97 2.62 4.57 -29.39
CA GLU A 97 2.91 4.21 -30.79
C GLU A 97 1.65 3.86 -31.61
N GLY A 98 0.46 3.92 -31.02
CA GLY A 98 -0.79 3.86 -31.78
C GLY A 98 -1.20 2.45 -32.22
N HIS A 99 -0.89 1.41 -31.43
CA HIS A 99 -1.41 0.03 -31.59
C HIS A 99 -0.74 -0.83 -32.69
N LEU A 100 0.49 -0.54 -33.10
CA LEU A 100 1.20 -1.30 -34.14
C LEU A 100 1.38 -2.80 -33.81
N SER A 101 1.37 -3.16 -32.52
CA SER A 101 1.60 -4.53 -32.05
C SER A 101 0.32 -5.36 -31.88
N GLY A 102 -0.87 -4.78 -32.08
CA GLY A 102 -2.17 -5.45 -31.97
C GLY A 102 -2.69 -5.64 -30.53
N SER A 103 -4.00 -5.88 -30.38
CA SER A 103 -4.68 -5.97 -29.08
C SER A 103 -4.13 -7.08 -28.17
N LEU A 104 -3.79 -8.23 -28.75
CA LEU A 104 -3.25 -9.38 -28.01
C LEU A 104 -1.91 -9.08 -27.33
N TYR A 105 -1.05 -8.27 -27.96
CA TYR A 105 0.23 -7.88 -27.36
C TYR A 105 0.02 -7.04 -26.11
N ARG A 106 -0.88 -6.06 -26.20
CA ARG A 106 -1.25 -5.22 -25.06
C ARG A 106 -1.87 -6.02 -23.93
N GLU A 107 -2.81 -6.92 -24.24
CA GLU A 107 -3.43 -7.81 -23.26
C GLU A 107 -2.37 -8.67 -22.57
N SER A 108 -1.41 -9.19 -23.32
CA SER A 108 -0.30 -9.98 -22.77
C SER A 108 0.58 -9.16 -21.83
N LEU A 109 0.93 -7.92 -22.21
CA LEU A 109 1.70 -7.01 -21.35
C LEU A 109 0.93 -6.61 -20.08
N ALA A 110 -0.36 -6.31 -20.21
CA ALA A 110 -1.21 -5.93 -19.08
C ALA A 110 -1.34 -7.10 -18.09
N THR A 111 -1.55 -8.31 -18.62
CA THR A 111 -1.62 -9.55 -17.83
C THR A 111 -0.31 -9.81 -17.12
N ALA A 112 0.83 -9.71 -17.81
CA ALA A 112 2.15 -9.88 -17.20
C ALA A 112 2.43 -8.84 -16.10
N PHE A 113 2.03 -7.58 -16.31
CA PHE A 113 2.17 -6.51 -15.33
C PHE A 113 1.34 -6.79 -14.08
N ALA A 114 0.05 -7.11 -14.23
CA ALA A 114 -0.84 -7.43 -13.12
C ALA A 114 -0.38 -8.68 -12.36
N ALA A 115 0.03 -9.74 -13.07
CA ALA A 115 0.53 -10.95 -12.45
C ALA A 115 1.79 -10.70 -11.61
N ARG A 116 2.73 -9.90 -12.12
CA ARG A 116 3.94 -9.53 -11.36
C ARG A 116 3.62 -8.67 -10.15
N LEU A 117 2.74 -7.68 -10.31
CA LEU A 117 2.26 -6.85 -9.21
C LEU A 117 1.66 -7.70 -8.10
N LEU A 118 0.77 -8.63 -8.44
CA LEU A 118 0.11 -9.49 -7.48
C LEU A 118 1.10 -10.43 -6.77
N ASN A 119 1.96 -11.12 -7.52
CA ASN A 119 2.90 -12.09 -6.93
C ASN A 119 3.93 -11.47 -5.98
N HIS A 120 4.35 -10.22 -6.22
CA HIS A 120 5.44 -9.61 -5.46
C HIS A 120 5.01 -8.47 -4.54
N HIS A 121 3.81 -7.91 -4.74
CA HIS A 121 3.36 -6.71 -4.04
C HIS A 121 1.93 -6.78 -3.48
N ALA A 122 1.21 -7.88 -3.66
CA ALA A 122 0.00 -8.17 -2.89
C ALA A 122 0.32 -8.95 -1.62
N VAL A 123 -0.48 -8.75 -0.56
CA VAL A 123 -0.70 -9.79 0.45
C VAL A 123 -1.86 -10.64 -0.04
N CYS A 124 -1.54 -11.88 -0.36
CA CYS A 124 -2.55 -12.90 -0.67
C CYS A 124 -2.82 -13.66 0.63
N GLN A 125 -4.03 -13.58 1.17
CA GLN A 125 -4.43 -14.54 2.21
C GLN A 125 -4.69 -15.89 1.52
N ILE A 126 -3.64 -16.70 1.36
CA ILE A 126 -3.78 -18.09 0.94
C ILE A 126 -4.38 -18.84 2.13
N LYS A 127 -5.71 -19.06 2.08
CA LYS A 127 -6.60 -19.66 3.11
C LYS A 127 -6.80 -18.83 4.40
N PRO A 128 -8.01 -18.86 4.99
CA PRO A 128 -8.29 -18.10 6.20
C PRO A 128 -7.74 -18.86 7.42
N PRO A 129 -6.87 -18.27 8.25
CA PRO A 129 -7.04 -18.42 9.68
C PRO A 129 -8.15 -17.42 10.04
N SER A 130 -9.35 -17.95 10.32
CA SER A 130 -10.44 -17.29 11.05
C SER A 130 -10.38 -15.74 11.18
N THR A 131 -11.38 -15.08 10.58
CA THR A 131 -11.83 -13.68 10.80
C THR A 131 -11.00 -12.56 10.16
N SER A 132 -11.67 -11.88 9.23
CA SER A 132 -11.28 -10.66 8.54
C SER A 132 -11.23 -9.44 9.47
N GLY A 133 -10.17 -9.34 10.28
CA GLY A 133 -9.92 -8.21 11.17
C GLY A 133 -8.77 -8.47 12.14
N LEU A 134 -8.45 -7.53 13.04
CA LEU A 134 -7.74 -7.89 14.27
C LEU A 134 -8.69 -8.87 14.94
N SER A 135 -8.26 -10.11 15.15
CA SER A 135 -9.08 -11.05 15.93
C SER A 135 -9.44 -10.37 17.25
N SER A 136 -10.60 -10.66 17.83
CA SER A 136 -11.02 -10.02 19.09
C SER A 136 -9.94 -10.13 20.16
N GLN A 137 -9.19 -11.24 20.17
CA GLN A 137 -8.01 -11.44 21.02
C GLN A 137 -6.85 -10.48 20.71
N ARG A 138 -6.47 -10.30 19.44
CA ARG A 138 -5.41 -9.34 19.05
C ARG A 138 -5.82 -7.89 19.31
N LEU A 139 -7.10 -7.57 19.09
CA LEU A 139 -7.64 -6.26 19.41
C LEU A 139 -7.59 -6.02 20.92
N GLN A 140 -7.99 -7.00 21.74
CA GLN A 140 -7.91 -6.88 23.20
C GLN A 140 -6.47 -6.65 23.67
N ILE A 141 -5.51 -7.46 23.20
CA ILE A 141 -4.07 -7.30 23.51
C ILE A 141 -3.58 -5.89 23.16
N LEU A 142 -3.99 -5.39 21.98
CA LEU A 142 -3.64 -4.04 21.53
C LEU A 142 -4.22 -2.96 22.45
N LEU A 143 -5.50 -3.09 22.82
CA LEU A 143 -6.19 -2.13 23.68
C LEU A 143 -5.60 -2.14 25.10
N ASP A 144 -5.35 -3.31 25.67
CA ASP A 144 -4.75 -3.48 27.00
C ASP A 144 -3.38 -2.79 27.05
N TYR A 145 -2.53 -3.05 26.07
CA TYR A 145 -1.23 -2.40 25.96
C TYR A 145 -1.35 -0.87 25.85
N ILE A 146 -2.31 -0.36 25.06
CA ILE A 146 -2.55 1.09 24.96
C ILE A 146 -2.93 1.67 26.32
N HIS A 147 -3.83 1.01 27.06
CA HIS A 147 -4.30 1.47 28.36
C HIS A 147 -3.19 1.48 29.42
N GLU A 148 -2.34 0.46 29.43
CA GLU A 148 -1.17 0.36 30.32
C GLU A 148 -0.13 1.44 29.99
N SER A 149 0.11 1.72 28.71
CA SER A 149 1.16 2.64 28.25
C SER A 149 0.67 4.08 27.98
N LEU A 150 -0.50 4.52 28.48
CA LEU A 150 -1.04 5.86 28.17
C LEU A 150 -0.13 7.02 28.59
N THR A 151 0.68 6.85 29.64
CA THR A 151 1.65 7.84 30.16
C THR A 151 2.97 7.84 29.42
N GLU A 152 3.21 6.86 28.56
CA GLU A 152 4.47 6.66 27.85
C GLU A 152 4.36 6.99 26.36
N GLU A 153 5.49 7.00 25.66
CA GLU A 153 5.52 7.17 24.20
C GLU A 153 5.04 5.88 23.51
N ILE A 154 3.80 5.88 23.03
CA ILE A 154 3.25 4.78 22.23
C ILE A 154 3.69 4.93 20.77
N ARG A 155 4.52 4.01 20.27
CA ARG A 155 4.94 3.99 18.86
C ARG A 155 4.15 2.97 18.06
N LEU A 156 3.66 3.39 16.90
CA LEU A 156 2.95 2.53 15.97
C LEU A 156 3.75 1.29 15.52
N ALA A 157 5.08 1.37 15.50
CA ALA A 157 5.94 0.23 15.19
C ALA A 157 5.86 -0.88 16.23
N ASP A 158 5.72 -0.52 17.50
CA ASP A 158 5.70 -1.45 18.61
C ASP A 158 4.33 -2.14 18.69
N LEU A 159 3.25 -1.36 18.49
CA LEU A 159 1.90 -1.90 18.35
C LEU A 159 1.77 -2.87 17.16
N ALA A 160 2.35 -2.53 16.01
CA ALA A 160 2.32 -3.39 14.83
C ALA A 160 3.03 -4.73 15.08
N LYS A 161 4.20 -4.68 15.74
CA LYS A 161 4.94 -5.88 16.16
C LYS A 161 4.15 -6.72 17.16
N LEU A 162 3.51 -6.07 18.14
CA LEU A 162 2.71 -6.72 19.20
C LEU A 162 1.62 -7.63 18.63
N VAL A 163 0.93 -7.19 17.58
CA VAL A 163 -0.16 -7.97 16.95
C VAL A 163 0.26 -8.73 15.68
N HIS A 164 1.57 -8.78 15.41
CA HIS A 164 2.15 -9.40 14.22
C HIS A 164 1.52 -8.91 12.90
N LEU A 165 1.25 -7.61 12.81
CA LEU A 165 0.75 -6.97 11.60
C LEU A 165 1.78 -5.99 11.06
N SER A 166 1.75 -5.75 9.75
CA SER A 166 2.36 -4.51 9.24
C SER A 166 1.64 -3.32 9.89
N LYS A 167 2.33 -2.21 10.07
CA LYS A 167 1.71 -0.97 10.58
C LYS A 167 0.43 -0.66 9.79
N TYR A 168 0.49 -0.73 8.45
CA TYR A 168 -0.65 -0.43 7.57
C TYR A 168 -1.89 -1.27 7.92
N HIS A 169 -1.74 -2.59 7.90
CA HIS A 169 -2.82 -3.52 8.27
C HIS A 169 -3.37 -3.19 9.65
N LEU A 170 -2.52 -2.90 10.64
CA LEU A 170 -2.97 -2.47 11.97
C LEU A 170 -3.84 -1.20 11.90
N CYS A 171 -3.37 -0.11 11.27
CA CYS A 171 -4.14 1.13 11.19
C CYS A 171 -5.45 0.97 10.42
N HIS A 172 -5.41 0.30 9.28
CA HIS A 172 -6.59 0.10 8.45
C HIS A 172 -7.63 -0.75 9.20
N THR A 173 -7.19 -1.87 9.77
CA THR A 173 -8.08 -2.83 10.42
C THR A 173 -8.64 -2.26 11.72
N PHE A 174 -7.82 -1.57 12.51
CA PHE A 174 -8.27 -0.88 13.70
C PHE A 174 -9.32 0.18 13.37
N LYS A 175 -9.07 1.02 12.35
CA LYS A 175 -10.05 2.05 11.93
C LYS A 175 -11.36 1.44 11.42
N HIS A 176 -11.27 0.35 10.67
CA HIS A 176 -12.44 -0.37 10.19
C HIS A 176 -13.27 -0.95 11.35
N GLN A 177 -12.63 -1.52 12.37
CA GLN A 177 -13.32 -2.12 13.51
C GLN A 177 -13.81 -1.10 14.56
N MET A 178 -13.02 -0.07 14.84
CA MET A 178 -13.28 0.90 15.91
C MET A 178 -14.00 2.16 15.42
N GLY A 179 -14.15 2.34 14.10
CA GLY A 179 -14.73 3.54 13.49
C GLY A 179 -13.84 4.80 13.57
N MET A 180 -12.69 4.72 14.23
CA MET A 180 -11.76 5.84 14.44
C MET A 180 -10.31 5.40 14.29
N SER A 181 -9.42 6.34 13.97
CA SER A 181 -7.99 6.00 13.84
C SER A 181 -7.37 5.63 15.19
N LEU A 182 -6.36 4.76 15.16
CA LEU A 182 -5.58 4.36 16.34
C LEU A 182 -5.02 5.57 17.11
N HIS A 183 -4.56 6.58 16.38
CA HIS A 183 -4.05 7.82 16.96
C HIS A 183 -5.14 8.63 17.69
N GLN A 184 -6.31 8.78 17.08
CA GLN A 184 -7.45 9.44 17.73
C GLN A 184 -7.90 8.69 18.99
N TYR A 185 -7.94 7.35 18.93
CA TYR A 185 -8.25 6.52 20.09
C TYR A 185 -7.28 6.76 21.25
N VAL A 186 -5.97 6.74 21.01
CA VAL A 186 -4.95 7.00 22.05
C VAL A 186 -5.12 8.39 22.65
N ILE A 187 -5.36 9.42 21.84
CA ILE A 187 -5.61 10.78 22.33
C ILE A 187 -6.86 10.81 23.23
N GLN A 188 -7.95 10.20 22.79
CA GLN A 188 -9.19 10.15 23.55
C GLN A 188 -8.98 9.46 24.91
N GLN A 189 -8.26 8.34 24.95
CA GLN A 189 -7.98 7.63 26.19
C GLN A 189 -7.07 8.42 27.15
N ARG A 190 -6.09 9.16 26.62
CA ARG A 190 -5.26 10.07 27.44
C ARG A 190 -6.10 11.18 28.08
N VAL A 191 -7.05 11.75 27.34
CA VAL A 191 -7.96 12.79 27.86
C VAL A 191 -8.87 12.21 28.94
N GLU A 192 -9.45 11.03 28.72
CA GLU A 192 -10.32 10.41 29.73
C GLU A 192 -9.56 10.05 31.02
N ARG A 193 -8.33 9.54 30.92
CA ARG A 193 -7.49 9.27 32.10
C ARG A 193 -7.11 10.53 32.87
N ALA A 194 -6.96 11.68 32.20
CA ALA A 194 -6.64 12.94 32.86
C ALA A 194 -7.83 13.60 33.57
N LYS A 195 -9.06 13.16 33.29
CA LYS A 195 -10.28 13.59 34.00
C LYS A 195 -10.55 12.81 35.28
N GLN A 196 -9.93 11.63 35.43
CA GLN A 196 -9.98 10.77 36.62
C GLN A 196 -8.93 11.21 37.64
#